data_AF-A0A939X269-F1
#
_entry.id   AF-A0A939X269-F1
#
_cell.length_a   1.000
_cell.length_b   1.000
_cell.length_c   1.000
_cell.angle_alpha   90.00
_cell.angle_beta   90.00
_cell.angle_gamma   90.00
#
_symmetry.space_group_name_H-M   'P 1'
#
loop_
_entity.id
_entity.type
_entity.pdbx_description
1 polymer ?
#
loop_
_entity_poly.entity_id
_entity_poly.type
_entity_poly.pdbx_seq_one_letter_code
_entity_poly.pdbx_strand_id
1 'polypeptide(L)' 'YKDLNEVLDRLADKYNVTADAIAYAWLLRIPARMQVIIGTMNPKHIASAAKAADFTLTREEWYELYRAAGNELP' A
#
# COMPACT_ATOMS: atom_id res chain seq x y z
N TYR A 1 13.23 8.21 -1.86
CA TYR A 1 12.30 8.53 -0.75
C TYR A 1 12.62 7.62 0.41
N LYS A 2 13.34 8.11 1.44
CA LYS A 2 13.75 7.27 2.57
C LYS A 2 12.56 7.04 3.52
N ASP A 3 11.92 8.13 3.91
CA ASP A 3 10.80 8.12 4.86
C ASP A 3 9.60 7.29 4.35
N LEU A 4 9.26 7.39 3.06
CA LEU A 4 8.20 6.57 2.46
C LEU A 4 8.50 5.06 2.58
N ASN A 5 9.73 4.65 2.27
CA ASN A 5 10.11 3.24 2.33
C ASN A 5 10.08 2.73 3.76
N GLU A 6 10.50 3.53 4.75
CA GLU A 6 10.42 3.17 6.16
C GLU A 6 8.96 2.96 6.62
N VAL A 7 8.03 3.83 6.18
CA VAL A 7 6.60 3.65 6.47
C VAL A 7 6.05 2.41 5.77
N LEU A 8 6.39 2.18 4.50
CA LEU A 8 5.97 1.00 3.75
C LEU A 8 6.44 -0.29 4.43
N ASP A 9 7.71 -0.37 4.82
CA ASP A 9 8.29 -1.55 5.47
C ASP A 9 7.65 -1.81 6.84
N ARG A 10 7.46 -0.76 7.66
CA ARG A 10 6.80 -0.87 8.96
C ARG A 10 5.35 -1.38 8.85
N LEU A 11 4.61 -0.89 7.84
CA LEU A 11 3.25 -1.36 7.59
C LEU A 11 3.23 -2.76 7.00
N ALA A 12 4.19 -3.09 6.14
CA ALA A 12 4.35 -4.43 5.57
C ALA A 12 4.53 -5.46 6.70
N ASP A 13 5.39 -5.16 7.68
CA ASP A 13 5.58 -5.98 8.88
C ASP A 13 4.29 -6.10 9.70
N LYS A 14 3.60 -4.99 9.95
CA LYS A 14 2.34 -4.97 10.72
C LYS A 14 1.26 -5.87 10.10
N TYR A 15 1.10 -5.81 8.79
CA TYR A 15 0.08 -6.57 8.06
C TYR A 15 0.57 -7.95 7.58
N ASN A 16 1.84 -8.29 7.84
CA ASN A 16 2.50 -9.52 7.38
C ASN A 16 2.37 -9.72 5.86
N VAL A 17 2.60 -8.63 5.12
CA VAL A 17 2.61 -8.56 3.66
C VAL A 17 3.91 -7.91 3.19
N THR A 18 4.06 -7.74 1.90
CA THR A 18 5.21 -7.07 1.29
C THR A 18 4.89 -5.59 1.05
N ALA A 19 5.93 -4.76 0.89
CA ALA A 19 5.78 -3.31 0.72
C ALA A 19 4.94 -2.91 -0.52
N ASP A 20 5.00 -3.69 -1.61
CA ASP A 20 4.15 -3.52 -2.79
C ASP A 20 2.66 -3.74 -2.47
N ALA A 21 2.33 -4.72 -1.62
CA ALA A 21 0.96 -4.95 -1.18
C ALA A 21 0.41 -3.78 -0.37
N ILE A 22 1.24 -3.10 0.44
CA ILE A 22 0.85 -1.87 1.15
C ILE A 22 0.53 -0.75 0.15
N ALA A 23 1.36 -0.58 -0.89
CA ALA A 23 1.13 0.42 -1.92
C ALA A 23 -0.19 0.16 -2.69
N TYR A 24 -0.50 -1.10 -3.00
CA TYR A 24 -1.78 -1.45 -3.61
C TYR A 24 -2.97 -1.22 -2.66
N ALA A 25 -2.84 -1.57 -1.39
CA ALA A 25 -3.87 -1.35 -0.37
C ALA A 25 -4.16 0.15 -0.17
N TRP A 26 -3.15 1.01 -0.32
CA TRP A 26 -3.31 2.46 -0.31
C TRP A 26 -4.22 2.95 -1.45
N LEU A 27 -4.08 2.40 -2.67
CA LEU A 27 -4.96 2.70 -3.80
C LEU A 27 -6.39 2.16 -3.59
N LEU A 28 -6.50 0.92 -3.10
CA LEU A 28 -7.80 0.26 -2.85
C LEU A 28 -8.63 0.98 -1.77
N ARG A 29 -8.00 1.76 -0.88
CA ARG A 29 -8.68 2.51 0.17
C ARG A 29 -9.50 3.70 -0.34
N ILE A 30 -9.22 4.17 -1.56
CA ILE A 30 -9.92 5.31 -2.16
C ILE A 30 -11.40 4.94 -2.32
N PRO A 31 -12.35 5.79 -1.85
CA PRO A 31 -13.77 5.47 -1.77
C PRO A 31 -14.52 5.41 -3.12
N ALA A 32 -13.82 5.15 -4.22
CA ALA A 32 -14.35 5.08 -5.59
C ALA A 32 -14.41 3.65 -6.14
N ARG A 33 -14.30 2.61 -5.28
CA ARG A 33 -14.17 1.19 -5.70
C ARG A 33 -13.05 0.99 -6.71
N MET A 34 -11.86 1.48 -6.36
CA MET A 34 -10.69 1.38 -7.23
C MET A 34 -10.33 -0.09 -7.50
N GLN A 35 -9.89 -0.37 -8.72
CA GLN A 35 -9.33 -1.66 -9.11
C GLN A 35 -7.86 -1.46 -9.48
N VAL A 36 -6.97 -2.15 -8.77
CA VAL A 36 -5.54 -2.17 -9.12
C VAL A 36 -5.33 -3.13 -10.30
N ILE A 37 -4.66 -2.65 -11.35
CA ILE A 37 -4.21 -3.46 -12.48
C ILE A 37 -2.70 -3.65 -12.34
N ILE A 38 -2.25 -4.90 -12.26
CA ILE A 38 -0.83 -5.25 -12.17
C ILE A 38 -0.27 -5.60 -13.55
N GLY A 39 0.92 -5.09 -13.87
CA GLY A 39 1.63 -5.36 -15.13
C GLY A 39 2.68 -6.45 -15.06
N THR A 40 2.81 -7.13 -13.92
CA THR A 40 3.84 -8.17 -13.69
C THR A 40 3.34 -9.54 -14.12
N MET A 41 4.24 -10.34 -14.71
CA MET A 41 4.00 -11.76 -15.00
C MET A 41 4.62 -12.68 -13.93
N ASN A 42 5.29 -12.13 -12.91
CA ASN A 42 5.91 -12.92 -11.85
C ASN A 42 4.82 -13.46 -10.89
N PRO A 43 4.64 -14.79 -10.77
CA PRO A 43 3.61 -15.38 -9.92
C PRO A 43 3.69 -14.93 -8.45
N LYS A 44 4.90 -14.71 -7.92
CA LYS A 44 5.08 -14.24 -6.54
C LYS A 44 4.52 -12.84 -6.33
N HIS A 45 4.74 -11.94 -7.29
CA HIS A 45 4.24 -10.57 -7.22
C HIS A 45 2.73 -10.52 -7.48
N ILE A 46 2.21 -11.40 -8.33
CA ILE A 46 0.76 -11.56 -8.53
C ILE A 46 0.09 -11.99 -7.21
N ALA A 47 0.64 -12.98 -6.53
CA ALA A 47 0.12 -13.43 -5.23
C ALA A 47 0.23 -12.35 -4.14
N SER A 48 1.34 -11.60 -4.11
CA SER A 48 1.51 -10.41 -3.25
C SER A 48 0.41 -9.37 -3.49
N ALA A 49 0.16 -9.02 -4.75
CA ALA A 49 -0.83 -8.02 -5.10
C ALA A 49 -2.25 -8.41 -4.67
N ALA A 50 -2.59 -9.71 -4.76
CA ALA A 50 -3.87 -10.21 -4.29
C ALA A 50 -4.06 -9.99 -2.77
N LYS A 51 -3.00 -10.16 -1.97
CA LYS A 51 -3.07 -9.95 -0.50
C LYS A 51 -3.43 -8.52 -0.11
N ALA A 52 -3.20 -7.54 -0.98
CA ALA A 52 -3.57 -6.15 -0.71
C ALA A 52 -5.08 -5.94 -0.54
N ALA A 53 -5.91 -6.87 -1.07
CA ALA A 53 -7.36 -6.84 -0.92
C ALA A 53 -7.85 -7.49 0.39
N ASP A 54 -7.00 -8.22 1.11
CA ASP A 54 -7.38 -8.98 2.32
C ASP A 54 -7.37 -8.13 3.59
N PHE A 55 -6.84 -6.91 3.52
CA PHE A 55 -6.79 -5.97 4.63
C PHE A 55 -7.12 -4.55 4.18
N THR A 56 -7.35 -3.67 5.16
CA THR A 56 -7.66 -2.27 4.89
C THR A 56 -6.81 -1.39 5.80
N LEU A 57 -6.10 -0.44 5.19
CA LEU A 57 -5.35 0.56 5.93
C LEU A 57 -6.31 1.46 6.72
N THR A 58 -5.92 1.77 7.95
CA THR A 58 -6.58 2.82 8.74
C THR A 58 -6.42 4.17 8.05
N ARG A 59 -7.24 5.15 8.44
CA ARG A 59 -7.11 6.50 7.91
C ARG A 59 -5.77 7.12 8.29
N GLU A 60 -5.28 6.88 9.52
CA GLU A 60 -3.99 7.41 9.95
C GLU A 60 -2.85 6.88 9.08
N GLU A 61 -2.80 5.57 8.83
CA GLU A 61 -1.76 4.96 7.99
C GLU A 61 -1.84 5.42 6.54
N TRP A 62 -3.06 5.62 6.03
CA TRP A 62 -3.26 6.11 4.67
C TRP A 62 -2.69 7.53 4.48
N TYR A 63 -2.95 8.42 5.44
CA TYR A 63 -2.40 9.78 5.44
C TYR A 63 -0.92 9.81 5.78
N GLU A 64 -0.45 8.89 6.61
CA GLU A 64 0.97 8.75 6.93
C GLU A 64 1.79 8.44 5.67
N LEU A 65 1.35 7.47 4.86
CA LEU A 65 1.97 7.16 3.56
C LEU A 65 1.94 8.36 2.61
N TYR A 66 0.80 9.06 2.55
CA TYR A 66 0.65 10.24 1.70
C TYR A 66 1.63 11.36 2.09
N ARG A 67 1.78 11.61 3.39
CA ARG A 67 2.74 12.58 3.94
C ARG A 67 4.19 12.15 3.74
N ALA A 68 4.51 10.87 3.98
CA ALA A 68 5.85 10.31 3.81
C ALA A 68 6.33 10.33 2.34
N ALA A 69 5.38 10.34 1.38
CA ALA A 69 5.66 10.58 -0.03
C ALA A 69 6.03 12.06 -0.35
N GLY A 70 5.99 12.96 0.63
CA GLY A 70 6.33 14.37 0.49
C GLY A 70 5.15 15.29 0.18
N ASN A 71 3.91 14.81 0.30
CA ASN A 71 2.72 15.64 0.09
C ASN A 71 2.33 16.37 1.38
N GLU A 72 1.89 17.62 1.24
CA GLU A 72 1.28 18.36 2.33
C GLU A 72 -0.18 17.93 2.49
N LEU A 73 -0.60 17.70 3.73
CA LEU A 73 -2.00 17.46 4.04
C LEU A 73 -2.73 18.81 3.99
N PRO A 74 -3.87 18.93 3.28
CA PRO A 74 -4.68 20.14 3.27
C PRO A 74 -5.36 20.41 4.61
#